data_AF-A0A3R7ASW3-F1
#
_entry.id   AF-A0A3R7ASW3-F1
#
_cell.length_a   1.000
_cell.length_b   1.000
_cell.length_c   1.000
_cell.angle_alpha   90.00
_cell.angle_beta   90.00
_cell.angle_gamma   90.00
#
_symmetry.space_group_name_H-M   'P 1'
#
loop_
_entity.id
_entity.type
_entity.pdbx_description
1 polymer ?
#
loop_
_entity_poly.entity_id
_entity_poly.type
_entity_poly.pdbx_seq_one_letter_code
_entity_poly.pdbx_strand_id
1 'polypeptide(L)'
;LWAALAGDYDVPIGLVTGDLAAVREAKNLLGEIFTVAVKEATSRFAAKCLHPDVSRKLIREAARKTVENIDRFTPYKPEVPIELKVEYHNSDRADRISGKKNVIRVDGRTVLAKGEKMIEVYSLLLH
;
A
#
# COMPACT_ATOMS: atom_id res chain seq x y z
N LEU A 1 -2.19 -0.35 -1.83
CA LEU A 1 -2.95 -1.61 -1.64
C LEU A 1 -3.31 -1.86 -0.18
N TRP A 2 -2.33 -1.95 0.73
CA TRP A 2 -2.60 -2.25 2.15
C TRP A 2 -3.65 -1.36 2.82
N ALA A 3 -3.64 -0.05 2.55
CA ALA A 3 -4.65 0.86 3.09
C ALA A 3 -6.09 0.53 2.63
N ALA A 4 -6.26 0.14 1.36
CA ALA A 4 -7.57 -0.27 0.83
C ALA A 4 -8.00 -1.63 1.37
N LEU A 5 -7.06 -2.57 1.53
CA LEU A 5 -7.34 -3.85 2.19
C LEU A 5 -7.77 -3.65 3.65
N ALA A 6 -7.12 -2.75 4.39
CA ALA A 6 -7.54 -2.39 5.74
C ALA A 6 -8.92 -1.71 5.74
N GLY A 7 -9.20 -0.88 4.73
CA GLY A 7 -10.48 -0.22 4.52
C GLY A 7 -11.67 -1.18 4.34
N ASP A 8 -11.47 -2.34 3.71
CA ASP A 8 -12.51 -3.40 3.62
C ASP A 8 -12.95 -3.91 5.01
N TYR A 9 -12.10 -3.77 6.03
CA TYR A 9 -12.37 -4.17 7.41
C TYR A 9 -12.63 -2.96 8.34
N ASP A 10 -12.87 -1.78 7.78
CA ASP A 10 -13.07 -0.53 8.55
C ASP A 10 -11.88 -0.17 9.46
N VAL A 11 -10.66 -0.58 9.10
CA VAL A 11 -9.45 -0.30 9.87
C VAL A 11 -8.67 0.88 9.26
N PRO A 12 -8.45 1.98 10.00
CA PRO A 12 -7.65 3.10 9.51
C PRO A 12 -6.14 2.82 9.61
N ILE A 13 -5.38 3.39 8.69
CA ILE A 13 -3.91 3.42 8.76
C ILE A 13 -3.48 4.77 9.32
N GLY A 14 -3.13 4.81 10.61
CA GLY A 14 -2.69 6.05 11.28
C GLY A 14 -1.18 6.30 11.23
N LEU A 15 -0.37 5.30 10.90
CA LEU A 15 1.09 5.40 10.86
C LEU A 15 1.69 4.63 9.69
N VAL A 16 2.59 5.28 8.95
CA VAL A 16 3.48 4.61 7.98
C VAL A 16 4.94 4.95 8.26
N THR A 17 5.77 3.92 8.43
CA THR A 17 7.21 4.07 8.65
C THR A 17 7.99 3.40 7.53
N GLY A 18 9.06 4.03 7.03
CA GLY A 18 9.85 3.44 5.95
C GLY A 18 10.88 4.39 5.34
N ASP A 19 11.07 4.26 4.04
CA ASP A 19 11.88 5.19 3.26
C ASP A 19 11.16 6.54 3.10
N LEU A 20 11.92 7.62 2.88
CA LEU A 20 11.41 8.95 2.55
C LEU A 20 10.38 8.92 1.40
N ALA A 21 10.62 8.13 0.35
CA ALA A 21 9.68 7.99 -0.75
C ALA A 21 8.36 7.34 -0.30
N ALA A 22 8.45 6.27 0.50
CA ALA A 22 7.27 5.53 0.99
C ALA A 22 6.38 6.41 1.89
N VAL A 23 6.98 7.22 2.76
CA VAL A 23 6.19 8.12 3.62
C VAL A 23 5.57 9.28 2.84
N ARG A 24 6.22 9.75 1.76
CA ARG A 24 5.64 10.77 0.87
C ARG A 24 4.43 10.22 0.12
N GLU A 25 4.55 9.02 -0.44
CA GLU A 25 3.42 8.33 -1.07
C GLU A 25 2.26 8.13 -0.09
N ALA A 26 2.56 7.69 1.14
CA ALA A 26 1.55 7.48 2.16
C ALA A 26 0.81 8.78 2.53
N LYS A 27 1.51 9.91 2.70
CA LYS A 27 0.87 11.21 2.94
C LYS A 27 0.03 11.69 1.76
N ASN A 28 0.53 11.51 0.53
CA ASN A 28 -0.20 11.91 -0.66
C ASN A 28 -1.50 11.12 -0.82
N LEU A 29 -1.50 9.84 -0.44
CA LEU A 29 -2.66 8.98 -0.55
C LEU A 29 -3.65 9.13 0.62
N LEU A 30 -3.15 9.22 1.85
CA LEU A 30 -3.93 9.10 3.08
C LEU A 30 -4.15 10.42 3.81
N GLY A 31 -3.53 11.51 3.35
CA GLY A 31 -3.61 12.83 3.99
C GLY A 31 -2.84 12.89 5.30
N GLU A 32 -3.51 13.39 6.35
CA GLU A 32 -2.91 13.64 7.66
C GLU A 32 -2.78 12.36 8.49
N ILE A 33 -1.75 11.56 8.19
CA ILE A 33 -1.31 10.43 9.01
C ILE A 33 0.06 10.71 9.64
N PHE A 34 0.39 10.00 10.72
CA PHE A 34 1.76 10.01 11.20
C PHE A 34 2.67 9.25 10.24
N THR A 35 3.89 9.74 10.08
CA THR A 35 4.89 9.07 9.26
C THR A 35 6.29 9.18 9.84
N VAL A 36 7.12 8.18 9.64
CA VAL A 36 8.55 8.22 10.01
C VAL A 36 9.41 7.74 8.85
N ALA A 37 10.19 8.65 8.26
CA ALA A 37 11.27 8.29 7.34
C ALA A 37 12.50 7.91 8.15
N VAL A 38 12.89 6.63 8.11
CA VAL A 38 14.09 6.12 8.81
C VAL A 38 15.30 5.99 7.88
N LYS A 39 15.08 6.14 6.58
CA LYS A 39 16.11 6.12 5.55
C LYS A 39 15.67 6.94 4.33
N GLU A 40 16.65 7.34 3.54
CA GLU A 40 16.46 7.99 2.26
C GLU A 40 17.28 7.25 1.20
N ALA A 41 16.61 6.66 0.22
CA ALA A 41 17.25 5.97 -0.89
C ALA A 41 18.14 6.93 -1.70
N THR A 42 19.38 6.50 -1.96
CA THR A 42 20.32 7.18 -2.87
C THR A 42 20.45 6.45 -4.20
N SER A 43 20.09 5.17 -4.23
CA SER A 43 19.95 4.36 -5.45
C SER A 43 18.97 3.22 -5.20
N ARG A 44 18.77 2.35 -6.20
CA ARG A 44 17.93 1.14 -6.06
C ARG A 44 18.37 0.22 -4.91
N PHE A 45 19.67 0.19 -4.61
CA PHE A 45 20.27 -0.75 -3.65
C PHE A 45 21.07 -0.06 -2.54
N ALA A 46 20.97 1.27 -2.40
CA ALA A 46 21.68 2.03 -1.38
C ALA A 46 20.78 3.12 -0.78
N ALA A 47 21.01 3.42 0.50
CA ALA A 47 20.27 4.44 1.22
C ALA A 47 21.14 5.07 2.32
N LYS A 48 20.84 6.33 2.66
CA LYS A 48 21.29 6.98 3.88
C LYS A 48 20.32 6.59 5.00
N CYS A 49 20.79 5.84 5.98
CA CYS A 49 19.98 5.34 7.08
C CYS A 49 20.25 6.13 8.36
N LEU A 50 19.21 6.40 9.15
CA LEU A 50 19.39 6.84 10.52
C LEU A 50 19.98 5.72 11.37
N HIS A 51 20.71 6.07 12.43
CA HIS A 51 21.18 5.09 13.41
C HIS A 51 20.00 4.30 14.00
N PRO A 52 20.10 2.98 14.20
CA PRO A 52 18.98 2.16 14.68
C PRO A 52 18.29 2.68 15.94
N ASP A 53 19.05 3.21 16.91
CA ASP A 53 18.47 3.74 18.15
C ASP A 53 17.64 5.02 17.94
N VAL A 54 18.04 5.86 16.98
CA VAL A 54 17.26 7.04 16.57
C VAL A 54 15.98 6.58 15.90
N SER A 55 16.07 5.65 14.93
CA SER A 55 14.92 5.08 14.23
C SER A 55 13.90 4.48 15.20
N ARG A 56 14.36 3.67 16.16
CA ARG A 56 13.50 3.05 17.19
C ARG A 56 12.78 4.10 18.03
N LYS A 57 13.50 5.15 18.46
CA LYS A 57 12.90 6.25 19.24
C LYS A 57 11.82 6.98 18.45
N LEU A 58 12.09 7.32 17.18
CA LEU A 58 11.13 8.01 16.31
C LEU A 58 9.89 7.16 16.02
N ILE A 59 10.08 5.87 15.68
CA ILE A 59 8.97 4.94 15.42
C ILE A 59 8.10 4.79 16.68
N ARG A 60 8.72 4.57 17.85
CA ARG A 60 7.99 4.41 19.12
C ARG A 60 7.16 5.65 19.44
N GLU A 61 7.74 6.84 19.30
CA GLU A 61 7.02 8.08 19.58
C GLU A 61 5.88 8.34 18.60
N ALA A 62 6.08 8.06 17.31
CA ALA A 62 5.03 8.18 16.31
C ALA A 62 3.91 7.16 16.54
N ALA A 63 4.24 5.91 16.90
CA ALA A 63 3.27 4.88 17.24
C ALA A 63 2.42 5.28 18.46
N ARG A 64 3.06 5.78 19.52
CA ARG A 64 2.36 6.31 20.70
C ARG A 64 1.37 7.40 20.32
N LYS A 65 1.83 8.43 19.59
CA LYS A 65 0.97 9.52 19.11
C LYS A 65 -0.18 9.03 18.23
N THR A 66 0.08 8.02 17.39
CA THR A 66 -0.94 7.44 16.51
C THR A 66 -2.08 6.84 17.32
N VAL A 67 -1.75 6.00 18.30
CA VAL A 67 -2.76 5.36 19.16
C VAL A 67 -3.52 6.40 19.99
N GLU A 68 -2.82 7.41 20.52
CA GLU A 68 -3.44 8.51 21.28
C GLU A 68 -4.37 9.40 20.44
N ASN A 69 -4.24 9.38 19.12
CA ASN A 69 -5.03 10.21 18.19
C ASN A 69 -5.86 9.35 17.23
N ILE A 70 -6.22 8.11 17.63
CA ILE A 70 -6.87 7.14 16.74
C ILE A 70 -8.14 7.69 16.06
N ASP A 71 -8.91 8.50 16.79
CA ASP A 71 -10.16 9.10 16.33
C ASP A 71 -10.00 10.10 15.18
N ARG A 72 -8.75 10.50 14.86
CA ARG A 72 -8.45 11.45 13.77
C ARG A 72 -8.28 10.76 12.42
N PHE A 73 -8.18 9.43 12.39
CA PHE A 73 -7.91 8.69 11.15
C PHE A 73 -9.17 7.99 10.64
N THR A 74 -9.43 8.12 9.34
CA THR A 74 -10.52 7.43 8.66
C THR A 74 -10.00 6.29 7.80
N PRO A 75 -10.69 5.14 7.74
CA PRO A 75 -10.34 4.06 6.82
C PRO A 75 -10.29 4.55 5.37
N TYR A 76 -9.26 4.13 4.63
CA TYR A 76 -9.15 4.46 3.21
C TYR A 76 -10.00 3.48 2.39
N LYS A 77 -11.08 3.99 1.80
CA LYS A 77 -12.01 3.21 0.97
C LYS A 77 -12.01 3.76 -0.46
N PRO A 78 -11.47 3.02 -1.45
CA PRO A 78 -11.60 3.39 -2.85
C PRO A 78 -13.07 3.42 -3.30
N GLU A 79 -13.36 4.18 -4.34
CA GLU A 79 -14.67 4.16 -4.98
C GLU A 79 -14.98 2.77 -5.56
N VAL A 80 -16.23 2.35 -5.41
CA VAL A 80 -16.74 1.09 -5.93
C VAL A 80 -17.54 1.31 -7.24
N PRO A 81 -17.45 0.40 -8.22
CA PRO A 81 -16.66 -0.82 -8.21
C PRO A 81 -15.16 -0.55 -8.35
N ILE A 82 -14.35 -1.26 -7.56
CA ILE A 82 -12.89 -1.13 -7.55
C ILE A 82 -12.33 -1.76 -8.82
N GLU A 83 -11.60 -0.99 -9.61
CA GLU A 83 -10.82 -1.48 -10.75
C GLU A 83 -9.34 -1.64 -10.36
N LEU A 84 -8.88 -2.89 -10.20
CA LEU A 84 -7.47 -3.17 -9.94
C LEU A 84 -6.77 -3.59 -11.24
N LYS A 85 -5.75 -2.84 -11.64
CA LYS A 85 -4.84 -3.18 -12.74
C LYS A 85 -3.49 -3.61 -12.18
N VAL A 86 -2.96 -4.72 -12.69
CA VAL A 86 -1.64 -5.23 -12.32
C VAL A 86 -0.83 -5.48 -13.58
N GLU A 87 0.24 -4.71 -13.73
CA GLU A 87 1.29 -4.96 -14.72
C GLU A 87 2.36 -5.88 -14.12
N TYR A 88 2.59 -7.03 -14.75
CA TYR A 88 3.62 -7.98 -14.34
C TYR A 88 4.95 -7.73 -15.03
N HIS A 89 6.02 -8.26 -14.44
CA HIS A 89 7.35 -8.23 -15.04
C HIS A 89 7.45 -9.05 -16.34
N ASN A 90 6.73 -10.17 -16.44
CA ASN A 90 6.75 -11.07 -17.59
C ASN A 90 5.34 -11.40 -18.10
N SER A 91 5.24 -11.71 -19.40
CA SER A 91 3.97 -12.06 -20.05
C SER A 91 3.41 -13.38 -19.54
N ASP A 92 4.25 -14.36 -19.20
CA ASP A 92 3.80 -15.68 -18.73
C ASP A 92 2.93 -15.60 -17.47
N ARG A 93 3.26 -14.66 -16.56
CA ARG A 93 2.43 -14.43 -15.36
C ARG A 93 1.09 -13.79 -15.73
N ALA A 94 1.07 -12.86 -16.69
CA ALA A 94 -0.18 -12.29 -17.18
C ALA A 94 -1.05 -13.37 -17.85
N ASP A 95 -0.47 -14.25 -18.67
CA ASP A 95 -1.14 -15.37 -19.33
C ASP A 95 -1.83 -16.27 -18.28
N ARG A 96 -1.06 -16.74 -17.30
CA ARG A 96 -1.57 -17.63 -16.25
C ARG A 96 -2.71 -17.00 -15.45
N ILE A 97 -2.58 -15.73 -15.07
CA ILE A 97 -3.59 -15.04 -14.27
C ILE A 97 -4.84 -14.73 -15.10
N SER A 98 -4.70 -14.45 -16.39
CA SER A 98 -5.84 -14.18 -17.30
C SER A 98 -6.76 -15.39 -17.52
N GLY A 99 -6.32 -16.60 -17.19
CA GLY A 99 -7.17 -17.80 -17.21
C GLY A 99 -8.20 -17.87 -16.07
N LYS A 100 -8.08 -17.02 -15.04
CA LYS A 100 -9.07 -16.95 -13.95
C LYS A 100 -10.35 -16.27 -14.44
N LYS A 101 -11.51 -16.75 -13.98
CA LYS A 101 -12.80 -16.09 -14.22
C LYS A 101 -12.76 -14.65 -13.68
N ASN A 102 -13.38 -13.70 -14.41
CA ASN A 102 -13.45 -12.27 -14.07
C ASN A 102 -12.11 -11.52 -14.12
N VAL A 103 -11.10 -12.07 -14.79
CA VAL A 103 -9.85 -11.36 -15.10
C VAL A 103 -9.80 -11.04 -16.59
N ILE A 104 -9.49 -9.80 -16.92
CA ILE A 104 -9.35 -9.30 -18.29
C ILE A 104 -7.88 -8.98 -18.53
N ARG A 105 -7.29 -9.57 -19.58
CA ARG A 105 -5.96 -9.16 -20.04
C ARG A 105 -6.11 -7.92 -20.93
N VAL A 106 -5.44 -6.83 -20.55
CA VAL A 106 -5.56 -5.55 -21.27
C VAL A 106 -4.38 -5.30 -22.22
N ASP A 107 -3.22 -5.91 -21.95
CA ASP A 107 -2.06 -5.88 -22.84
C ASP A 107 -1.14 -7.10 -22.61
N GLY A 108 0.07 -7.08 -23.19
CA GLY A 108 1.04 -8.17 -23.09
C GLY A 108 1.46 -8.56 -21.67
N ARG A 109 1.40 -7.65 -20.69
CA ARG A 109 1.83 -7.90 -19.30
C ARG A 109 0.84 -7.44 -18.24
N THR A 110 -0.26 -6.80 -18.61
CA THR A 110 -1.22 -6.21 -17.69
C THR A 110 -2.55 -6.97 -17.67
N VAL A 111 -3.03 -7.24 -16.46
CA VAL A 111 -4.37 -7.81 -16.21
C VAL A 111 -5.19 -6.86 -15.34
N LEU A 112 -6.50 -7.00 -15.41
CA LEU A 112 -7.49 -6.19 -14.72
C LEU A 112 -8.58 -7.08 -14.11
N ALA A 113 -9.06 -6.71 -12.93
CA ALA A 113 -10.27 -7.24 -12.32
C ALA A 113 -11.10 -6.10 -11.71
N LYS A 114 -12.43 -6.30 -11.66
CA LYS A 114 -13.38 -5.40 -11.01
C LYS A 114 -14.11 -6.13 -9.88
N GLY A 115 -14.41 -5.44 -8.80
CA GLY A 115 -15.16 -5.99 -7.68
C GLY A 115 -15.55 -4.94 -6.64
N GLU A 116 -16.40 -5.35 -5.70
CA GLU A 116 -16.92 -4.45 -4.65
C GLU A 116 -15.98 -4.36 -3.44
N LYS A 117 -15.11 -5.36 -3.26
CA LYS A 117 -14.14 -5.42 -2.15
C LYS A 117 -12.72 -5.54 -2.67
N MET A 118 -11.79 -4.80 -2.06
CA MET A 118 -10.38 -4.84 -2.42
C MET A 118 -9.77 -6.24 -2.25
N ILE A 119 -10.17 -6.99 -1.21
CA ILE A 119 -9.67 -8.34 -0.94
C ILE A 119 -10.02 -9.34 -2.06
N GLU A 120 -11.19 -9.18 -2.68
CA GLU A 120 -11.64 -10.03 -3.78
C GLU A 120 -10.79 -9.79 -5.03
N VAL A 121 -10.66 -8.53 -5.46
CA VAL A 121 -9.84 -8.19 -6.64
C VAL A 121 -8.34 -8.44 -6.40
N TYR A 122 -7.86 -8.22 -5.17
CA TYR A 122 -6.50 -8.56 -4.77
C TYR A 122 -6.24 -10.07 -4.87
N SER A 123 -7.14 -10.90 -4.33
CA SER A 123 -7.01 -12.36 -4.39
C SER A 123 -7.09 -12.91 -5.82
N LEU A 124 -7.80 -12.23 -6.72
CA LEU A 124 -7.85 -12.64 -8.12
C LEU A 124 -6.52 -12.39 -8.83
N LEU A 125 -5.90 -11.23 -8.62
CA LEU A 125 -4.74 -10.82 -9.40
C LEU A 125 -3.41 -11.18 -8.74
N LEU A 126 -3.25 -10.98 -7.42
CA LEU A 126 -1.95 -11.00 -6.76
C LEU A 126 -1.68 -12.27 -5.93
N HIS A 127 -2.72 -13.04 -5.58
CA HIS A 127 -2.63 -14.33 -4.88
C HIS A 127 -2.86 -15.51 -5.84
#